data_AF-A0A4R8WEC4-F1
#
_entry.id   AF-A0A4R8WEC4-F1
#
_cell.length_a   1.000
_cell.length_b   1.000
_cell.length_c   1.000
_cell.angle_alpha   90.00
_cell.angle_beta   90.00
_cell.angle_gamma   90.00
#
_symmetry.space_group_name_H-M   'P 1'
#
loop_
_entity.id
_entity.type
_entity.pdbx_description
1 polymer ?
#
loop_
_entity_poly.entity_id
_entity_poly.type
_entity_poly.pdbx_seq_one_letter_code
_entity_poly.pdbx_strand_id
1 'polypeptide(L)'
;MKTAGESDLVFSRGSNSADRRASGLLFDRVRSSEATAPPFSAPSASLPDGSIHRVRPTLKVPAPRAARVSWKVLGIALVLLVLSGCAAAPVAPPSATPIPAPIPPVMTEAARQELADQAQTALRDGFVASYPDVAVPTATRERFLSLEEIPSVIAACLTAAGVPAVASPEGGIETYVALGDEERHAIADYVCNTRFPSDPKNSVPLNESQVTYLYQYQTTVLMPCLEAAHIRVDPPPTLESFMANYTGQGPATVTWQPYAHIDQGPPDQGIYKQCPQMPEHLRD
;
A
#
# COMPACT_ATOMS: atom_id res chain seq x y z
N MET A 1 14.31 -2.83 81.28
CA MET A 1 13.03 -3.59 81.41
C MET A 1 12.45 -3.69 80.02
N LYS A 2 12.60 -4.87 79.38
CA LYS A 2 11.56 -5.90 79.20
C LYS A 2 10.51 -5.45 78.16
N THR A 3 10.65 -5.91 76.92
CA THR A 3 9.96 -7.07 76.28
C THR A 3 8.78 -6.56 75.44
N ALA A 4 8.84 -6.68 74.12
CA ALA A 4 8.43 -7.84 73.32
C ALA A 4 7.05 -7.56 72.68
N GLY A 5 6.97 -7.80 71.37
CA GLY A 5 5.76 -7.77 70.58
C GLY A 5 6.02 -8.57 69.31
N GLU A 6 5.97 -9.90 69.46
CA GLU A 6 6.12 -10.90 68.41
C GLU A 6 4.96 -11.91 68.54
N SER A 7 4.51 -12.43 67.39
CA SER A 7 3.58 -13.55 67.17
C SER A 7 2.08 -13.16 67.17
N ASP A 8 1.22 -13.54 66.23
CA ASP A 8 1.12 -14.74 65.37
C ASP A 8 0.56 -14.38 63.96
N LEU A 9 1.04 -14.86 62.81
CA LEU A 9 1.18 -16.23 62.25
C LEU A 9 -0.14 -16.97 61.97
N VAL A 10 -0.41 -17.24 60.68
CA VAL A 10 -0.81 -18.53 60.04
C VAL A 10 -0.65 -18.31 58.51
N PHE A 11 0.43 -18.74 57.81
CA PHE A 11 0.81 -20.08 57.30
C PHE A 11 -0.31 -20.73 56.43
N SER A 12 -0.15 -21.23 55.20
CA SER A 12 0.96 -22.02 54.64
C SER A 12 0.72 -22.40 53.16
N ARG A 13 1.82 -22.38 52.38
CA ARG A 13 2.33 -23.34 51.35
C ARG A 13 1.47 -23.78 50.15
N GLY A 14 2.03 -24.05 48.97
CA GLY A 14 3.43 -24.40 48.62
C GLY A 14 3.81 -24.01 47.18
N SER A 15 5.10 -23.73 46.92
CA SER A 15 6.12 -24.65 46.33
C SER A 15 5.74 -25.18 44.95
N ASN A 16 6.60 -25.22 43.93
CA ASN A 16 8.05 -25.09 43.79
C ASN A 16 8.33 -24.91 42.27
N SER A 17 9.21 -24.00 41.87
CA SER A 17 10.63 -24.24 41.51
C SER A 17 10.87 -25.03 40.21
N ALA A 18 11.47 -24.34 39.23
CA ALA A 18 12.55 -24.76 38.31
C ALA A 18 12.50 -23.80 37.09
N ASP A 19 13.57 -23.18 36.58
CA ASP A 19 14.99 -23.27 36.88
C ASP A 19 15.67 -22.01 36.30
N ARG A 20 16.63 -21.44 37.04
CA ARG A 20 17.61 -20.47 36.55
C ARG A 20 18.96 -20.96 37.06
N ARG A 21 19.90 -21.20 36.16
CA ARG A 21 21.25 -20.57 36.09
C ARG A 21 22.26 -21.47 35.40
N ALA A 22 22.94 -20.89 34.41
CA ALA A 22 24.40 -20.83 34.32
C ALA A 22 24.71 -19.69 33.33
N SER A 23 25.27 -18.56 33.78
CA SER A 23 26.72 -18.28 33.83
C SER A 23 27.31 -18.40 32.42
N GLY A 24 27.57 -17.32 31.68
CA GLY A 24 28.44 -16.22 32.03
C GLY A 24 29.72 -16.35 31.20
N LEU A 25 30.16 -15.26 30.55
CA LEU A 25 31.54 -14.90 30.15
C LEU A 25 31.62 -14.18 28.79
N LEU A 26 32.48 -13.15 28.77
CA LEU A 26 33.03 -12.37 27.67
C LEU A 26 32.10 -11.39 26.92
N PHE A 27 31.96 -10.18 27.47
CA PHE A 27 31.92 -8.96 26.65
C PHE A 27 33.36 -8.45 26.54
N ASP A 28 34.01 -8.81 25.43
CA ASP A 28 35.31 -8.25 25.07
C ASP A 28 35.13 -6.88 24.43
N ARG A 29 35.67 -5.91 25.15
CA ARG A 29 36.18 -4.58 24.77
C ARG A 29 36.44 -4.39 23.26
N VAL A 30 35.47 -3.86 22.52
CA VAL A 30 35.75 -3.24 21.21
C VAL A 30 36.21 -1.80 21.43
N ARG A 31 37.51 -1.67 21.26
CA ARG A 31 38.35 -0.49 21.23
C ARG A 31 37.84 0.52 20.19
N SER A 32 37.58 1.75 20.64
CA SER A 32 37.49 2.95 19.81
C SER A 32 38.72 3.05 18.90
N SER A 33 38.52 3.07 17.59
CA SER A 33 39.50 3.59 16.64
C SER A 33 38.93 4.86 16.01
N GLU A 34 39.42 6.01 16.48
CA GLU A 34 39.37 7.27 15.76
C GLU A 34 39.97 7.07 14.37
N ALA A 35 39.14 7.11 13.34
CA ALA A 35 39.58 7.27 11.96
C ALA A 35 39.47 8.74 11.60
N THR A 36 40.62 9.43 11.66
CA THR A 36 40.83 10.77 11.13
C THR A 36 40.56 10.76 9.61
N ALA A 37 39.46 11.37 9.19
CA ALA A 37 39.19 11.64 7.78
C ALA A 37 40.00 12.87 7.31
N PRO A 38 40.60 12.85 6.11
CA PRO A 38 41.31 14.01 5.57
C PRO A 38 40.34 15.11 5.12
N PRO A 39 40.75 16.39 5.16
CA PRO A 39 39.92 17.50 4.72
C PRO A 39 39.77 17.51 3.19
N PHE A 40 38.57 17.24 2.69
CA PHE A 40 38.20 17.52 1.30
C PHE A 40 38.11 19.03 1.10
N SER A 41 39.09 19.59 0.40
CA SER A 41 39.03 20.95 -0.14
C SER A 41 38.11 20.96 -1.36
N ALA A 42 36.97 21.65 -1.25
CA ALA A 42 36.10 21.91 -2.38
C ALA A 42 36.63 23.11 -3.19
N PRO A 43 36.71 23.02 -4.54
CA PRO A 43 36.99 24.18 -5.36
C PRO A 43 35.77 25.11 -5.40
N SER A 44 36.00 26.38 -5.04
CA SER A 44 35.04 27.47 -5.25
C SER A 44 34.88 27.72 -6.75
N ALA A 45 33.74 27.31 -7.31
CA ALA A 45 33.32 27.72 -8.64
C ALA A 45 32.42 28.97 -8.52
N SER A 46 32.96 30.11 -8.92
CA SER A 46 32.20 31.35 -9.10
C SER A 46 31.22 31.18 -10.27
N LEU A 47 29.92 31.31 -9.99
CA LEU A 47 28.89 31.41 -11.03
C LEU A 47 28.84 32.85 -11.57
N PRO A 48 28.74 33.04 -12.90
CA PRO A 48 28.55 34.36 -13.49
C PRO A 48 27.12 34.87 -13.25
N ASP A 49 27.05 36.17 -12.98
CA ASP A 49 25.84 36.98 -12.82
C ASP A 49 25.03 36.99 -14.13
N GLY A 50 24.01 36.13 -14.19
CA GLY A 50 23.09 35.99 -15.31
C GLY A 50 21.87 36.87 -15.12
N SER A 51 21.95 38.11 -15.61
CA SER A 51 20.81 39.03 -15.73
C SER A 51 19.70 38.42 -16.60
N ILE A 52 18.60 37.98 -15.98
CA ILE A 52 17.43 37.43 -16.68
C ILE A 52 16.57 38.59 -17.21
N HIS A 53 16.72 38.89 -18.51
CA HIS A 53 15.78 39.76 -19.21
C HIS A 53 14.42 39.07 -19.34
N ARG A 54 13.44 39.61 -18.60
CA ARG A 54 12.04 39.20 -18.62
C ARG A 54 11.38 39.56 -19.96
N VAL A 55 11.42 38.66 -20.94
CA VAL A 55 10.65 38.79 -22.18
C VAL A 55 9.19 38.43 -21.88
N ARG A 56 8.28 39.41 -22.02
CA ARG A 56 6.83 39.19 -21.98
C ARG A 56 6.39 38.54 -23.30
N PRO A 57 5.86 37.30 -23.31
CA PRO A 57 5.19 36.78 -24.49
C PRO A 57 3.84 37.49 -24.64
N THR A 58 3.67 38.22 -25.74
CA THR A 58 2.38 38.75 -26.18
C THR A 58 1.59 37.62 -26.82
N LEU A 59 0.74 36.96 -26.03
CA LEU A 59 -0.24 36.00 -26.53
C LEU A 59 -1.30 36.75 -27.34
N LYS A 60 -1.15 36.70 -28.66
CA LYS A 60 -2.13 37.18 -29.63
C LYS A 60 -3.25 36.16 -29.73
N VAL A 61 -4.36 36.41 -29.03
CA VAL A 61 -5.57 35.59 -29.08
C VAL A 61 -6.22 35.74 -30.47
N PRO A 62 -6.35 34.67 -31.28
CA PRO A 62 -7.11 34.73 -32.51
C PRO A 62 -8.62 34.70 -32.22
N ALA A 63 -9.35 35.60 -32.86
CA ALA A 63 -10.81 35.73 -32.76
C ALA A 63 -11.54 34.47 -33.26
N PRO A 64 -12.74 34.16 -32.70
CA PRO A 64 -13.54 33.02 -33.11
C PRO A 64 -14.06 33.20 -34.54
N ARG A 65 -13.65 32.32 -35.46
CA ARG A 65 -14.24 32.23 -36.80
C ARG A 65 -15.54 31.45 -36.72
N ALA A 66 -16.65 32.13 -37.00
CA ALA A 66 -17.97 31.54 -37.18
C ALA A 66 -17.93 30.49 -38.32
N ALA A 67 -18.11 29.22 -37.96
CA ALA A 67 -18.22 28.13 -38.92
C ALA A 67 -19.62 28.16 -39.56
N ARG A 68 -19.67 28.47 -40.86
CA ARG A 68 -20.88 28.34 -41.68
C ARG A 68 -21.10 26.87 -42.00
N VAL A 69 -22.13 26.29 -41.41
CA VAL A 69 -22.67 24.97 -41.78
C VAL A 69 -23.17 25.05 -43.22
N SER A 70 -22.56 24.25 -44.10
CA SER A 70 -23.01 24.10 -45.48
C SER A 70 -23.59 22.71 -45.66
N TRP A 71 -24.92 22.65 -45.71
CA TRP A 71 -25.71 21.50 -46.09
C TRP A 71 -25.49 21.22 -47.59
N LYS A 72 -24.92 20.06 -47.91
CA LYS A 72 -25.11 19.43 -49.23
C LYS A 72 -25.44 17.97 -49.04
N VAL A 73 -26.73 17.70 -49.07
CA VAL A 73 -27.33 16.41 -49.41
C VAL A 73 -27.11 16.19 -50.91
N LEU A 74 -26.54 15.06 -51.34
CA LEU A 74 -27.13 14.17 -52.36
C LEU A 74 -26.27 12.91 -52.60
N GLY A 75 -26.90 11.76 -52.35
CA GLY A 75 -26.76 10.40 -52.93
C GLY A 75 -25.48 9.91 -53.60
N ILE A 76 -25.16 8.63 -53.37
CA ILE A 76 -24.97 7.59 -54.41
C ILE A 76 -24.77 6.19 -53.78
N ALA A 77 -25.56 5.24 -54.31
CA ALA A 77 -25.35 3.80 -54.51
C ALA A 77 -24.93 2.85 -53.35
N LEU A 78 -25.93 2.13 -52.86
CA LEU A 78 -26.06 0.67 -52.89
C LEU A 78 -24.86 -0.12 -53.48
N VAL A 79 -24.02 -0.70 -52.61
CA VAL A 79 -23.27 -1.94 -52.90
C VAL A 79 -23.45 -2.86 -51.70
N LEU A 80 -24.44 -3.75 -51.83
CA LEU A 80 -24.62 -4.93 -51.00
C LEU A 80 -23.53 -5.94 -51.37
N LEU A 81 -22.50 -6.07 -50.54
CA LEU A 81 -21.54 -7.17 -50.62
C LEU A 81 -21.63 -7.99 -49.34
N VAL A 82 -22.19 -9.18 -49.52
CA VAL A 82 -22.41 -10.23 -48.53
C VAL A 82 -21.06 -10.71 -48.01
N LEU A 83 -20.67 -10.25 -46.81
CA LEU A 83 -19.63 -10.86 -46.00
C LEU A 83 -20.32 -11.68 -44.90
N SER A 84 -20.78 -12.89 -45.26
CA SER A 84 -21.13 -13.91 -44.28
C SER A 84 -19.82 -14.50 -43.72
N GLY A 85 -19.22 -13.78 -42.77
CA GLY A 85 -18.00 -14.21 -42.08
C GLY A 85 -18.36 -14.70 -40.67
N CYS A 86 -18.19 -16.01 -40.45
CA CYS A 86 -18.24 -16.75 -39.18
C CYS A 86 -18.82 -16.01 -37.97
N ALA A 87 -20.11 -16.20 -37.71
CA ALA A 87 -20.62 -16.17 -36.35
C ALA A 87 -19.96 -17.33 -35.60
N ALA A 88 -18.78 -17.08 -35.02
CA ALA A 88 -18.23 -17.93 -33.98
C ALA A 88 -19.32 -17.98 -32.90
N ALA A 89 -19.88 -19.17 -32.68
CA ALA A 89 -20.75 -19.39 -31.54
C ALA A 89 -20.00 -18.86 -30.30
N PRO A 90 -20.63 -18.05 -29.44
CA PRO A 90 -20.01 -17.69 -28.17
C PRO A 90 -19.69 -19.00 -27.47
N VAL A 91 -18.40 -19.35 -27.43
CA VAL A 91 -17.91 -20.41 -26.57
C VAL A 91 -18.26 -19.90 -25.19
N ALA A 92 -19.33 -20.46 -24.62
CA ALA A 92 -19.66 -20.21 -23.23
C ALA A 92 -18.37 -20.50 -22.46
N PRO A 93 -17.85 -19.54 -21.68
CA PRO A 93 -16.68 -19.82 -20.86
C PRO A 93 -16.99 -21.09 -20.07
N PRO A 94 -16.04 -22.04 -19.98
CA PRO A 94 -16.25 -23.25 -19.20
C PRO A 94 -16.80 -22.82 -17.86
N SER A 95 -17.98 -23.34 -17.49
CA SER A 95 -18.68 -22.98 -16.26
C SER A 95 -17.71 -23.18 -15.10
N ALA A 96 -17.03 -22.12 -14.70
CA ALA A 96 -16.15 -22.13 -13.57
C ALA A 96 -17.04 -22.44 -12.38
N THR A 97 -16.76 -23.56 -11.70
CA THR A 97 -17.41 -23.88 -10.44
C THR A 97 -17.30 -22.63 -9.55
N PRO A 98 -18.42 -22.08 -9.05
CA PRO A 98 -18.36 -20.87 -8.25
C PRO A 98 -17.44 -21.09 -7.05
N ILE A 99 -16.45 -20.21 -6.89
CA ILE A 99 -15.56 -20.22 -5.73
C ILE A 99 -16.43 -19.94 -4.50
N PRO A 100 -16.46 -20.82 -3.48
CA PRO A 100 -17.25 -20.57 -2.27
C PRO A 100 -16.82 -19.25 -1.62
N ALA A 101 -17.79 -18.38 -1.32
CA ALA A 101 -17.49 -17.11 -0.66
C ALA A 101 -16.80 -17.35 0.70
N PRO A 102 -15.82 -16.51 1.07
CA PRO A 102 -15.14 -16.64 2.35
C PRO A 102 -16.07 -16.28 3.51
N ILE A 103 -15.72 -16.71 4.71
CA ILE A 103 -16.45 -16.37 5.94
C ILE A 103 -15.54 -15.44 6.75
N PRO A 104 -15.63 -14.11 6.56
CA PRO A 104 -14.83 -13.18 7.32
C PRO A 104 -15.24 -13.20 8.81
N PRO A 105 -14.31 -12.92 9.73
CA PRO A 105 -14.67 -12.77 11.13
C PRO A 105 -15.58 -11.54 11.29
N VAL A 106 -16.65 -11.69 12.06
CA VAL A 106 -17.51 -10.56 12.41
C VAL A 106 -16.72 -9.60 13.31
N MET A 107 -16.41 -8.42 12.78
CA MET A 107 -15.78 -7.35 13.54
C MET A 107 -16.87 -6.47 14.17
N THR A 108 -16.93 -6.45 15.50
CA THR A 108 -17.82 -5.53 16.23
C THR A 108 -17.34 -4.10 16.07
N GLU A 109 -18.25 -3.13 16.18
CA GLU A 109 -17.88 -1.71 16.09
C GLU A 109 -16.87 -1.31 17.19
N ALA A 110 -17.01 -1.88 18.39
CA ALA A 110 -16.06 -1.64 19.48
C ALA A 110 -14.66 -2.18 19.15
N ALA A 111 -14.56 -3.38 18.56
CA ALA A 111 -13.28 -3.94 18.14
C ALA A 111 -12.65 -3.14 16.98
N ARG A 112 -13.48 -2.66 16.04
CA ARG A 112 -13.04 -1.79 14.96
C ARG A 112 -12.46 -0.48 15.52
N GLN A 113 -13.17 0.16 16.44
CA GLN A 113 -12.72 1.40 17.07
C GLN A 113 -11.42 1.21 17.86
N GLU A 114 -11.32 0.14 18.65
CA GLU A 114 -10.10 -0.18 19.40
C GLU A 114 -8.88 -0.35 18.48
N LEU A 115 -9.03 -1.10 17.37
CA LEU A 115 -7.95 -1.25 16.39
C LEU A 115 -7.59 0.07 15.71
N ALA A 116 -8.57 0.94 15.46
CA ALA A 116 -8.31 2.27 14.90
C ALA A 116 -7.52 3.15 15.88
N ASP A 117 -7.82 3.10 17.17
CA ASP A 117 -7.13 3.87 18.20
C ASP A 117 -5.70 3.35 18.41
N GLN A 118 -5.50 2.03 18.35
CA GLN A 118 -4.18 1.41 18.34
C GLN A 118 -3.35 1.84 17.11
N ALA A 119 -3.95 1.82 15.91
CA ALA A 119 -3.27 2.27 14.68
C ALA A 119 -2.90 3.76 14.75
N GLN A 120 -3.80 4.61 15.27
CA GLN A 120 -3.52 6.04 15.45
C GLN A 120 -2.38 6.27 16.46
N THR A 121 -2.35 5.49 17.55
CA THR A 121 -1.26 5.55 18.53
C THR A 121 0.07 5.17 17.89
N ALA A 122 0.10 4.06 17.13
CA ALA A 122 1.31 3.61 16.44
C ALA A 122 1.81 4.64 15.40
N LEU A 123 0.90 5.24 14.63
CA LEU A 123 1.22 6.31 13.67
C LEU A 123 1.85 7.52 14.39
N ARG A 124 1.25 7.95 15.50
CA ARG A 124 1.75 9.05 16.32
C ARG A 124 3.13 8.76 16.91
N ASP A 125 3.31 7.58 17.48
CA ASP A 125 4.57 7.21 18.11
C ASP A 125 5.70 7.10 17.07
N GLY A 126 5.41 6.57 15.88
CA GLY A 126 6.34 6.57 14.74
C GLY A 126 6.75 7.98 14.29
N PHE A 127 5.79 8.92 14.24
CA PHE A 127 6.06 10.32 13.91
C PHE A 127 6.95 10.98 14.97
N VAL A 128 6.62 10.85 16.26
CA VAL A 128 7.40 11.42 17.38
C VAL A 128 8.81 10.84 17.43
N ALA A 129 8.97 9.54 17.19
CA ALA A 129 10.28 8.90 17.17
C ALA A 129 11.16 9.42 16.03
N SER A 130 10.57 9.73 14.87
CA SER A 130 11.29 10.22 13.69
C SER A 130 11.57 11.73 13.75
N TYR A 131 10.67 12.49 14.37
CA TYR A 131 10.71 13.96 14.45
C TYR A 131 10.44 14.46 15.89
N PRO A 132 11.34 14.19 16.85
CA PRO A 132 11.11 14.48 18.27
C PRO A 132 10.99 15.97 18.60
N ASP A 133 11.61 16.83 17.79
CA ASP A 133 11.61 18.29 17.98
C ASP A 133 10.43 18.98 17.27
N VAL A 134 9.63 18.22 16.51
CA VAL A 134 8.46 18.72 15.78
C VAL A 134 7.20 18.46 16.61
N ALA A 135 6.41 19.50 16.82
CA ALA A 135 5.13 19.35 17.50
C ALA A 135 4.20 18.44 16.67
N VAL A 136 3.60 17.44 17.32
CA VAL A 136 2.65 16.52 16.66
C VAL A 136 1.48 17.34 16.10
N PRO A 137 1.21 17.27 14.78
CA PRO A 137 0.11 17.99 14.18
C PRO A 137 -1.24 17.57 14.78
N THR A 138 -2.17 18.52 14.92
CA THR A 138 -3.54 18.19 15.32
C THR A 138 -4.37 17.84 14.09
N ALA A 139 -4.93 16.63 14.06
CA ALA A 139 -5.84 16.17 13.03
C ALA A 139 -6.89 15.23 13.65
N THR A 140 -8.08 15.22 13.06
CA THR A 140 -9.19 14.34 13.47
C THR A 140 -9.54 13.43 12.32
N ARG A 141 -9.81 12.15 12.62
CA ARG A 141 -10.33 11.20 11.64
C ARG A 141 -11.66 11.67 11.09
N GLU A 142 -11.75 11.74 9.77
CA GLU A 142 -12.98 12.09 9.04
C GLU A 142 -13.78 10.85 8.68
N ARG A 143 -13.12 9.82 8.15
CA ARG A 143 -13.71 8.53 7.79
C ARG A 143 -12.64 7.46 7.60
N PHE A 144 -13.05 6.20 7.57
CA PHE A 144 -12.20 5.11 7.09
C PHE A 144 -12.21 5.05 5.55
N LEU A 145 -11.10 4.58 4.99
CA LEU A 145 -10.96 4.30 3.56
C LEU A 145 -10.94 2.80 3.29
N SER A 146 -11.55 2.38 2.17
CA SER A 146 -11.28 1.06 1.59
C SER A 146 -9.88 1.03 0.94
N LEU A 147 -9.34 -0.17 0.67
CA LEU A 147 -8.01 -0.31 0.05
C LEU A 147 -7.94 0.36 -1.32
N GLU A 148 -9.05 0.36 -2.06
CA GLU A 148 -9.16 0.95 -3.39
C GLU A 148 -9.21 2.49 -3.35
N GLU A 149 -9.75 3.06 -2.27
CA GLU A 149 -9.85 4.51 -2.11
C GLU A 149 -8.53 5.15 -1.66
N ILE A 150 -7.75 4.45 -0.83
CA ILE A 150 -6.52 4.95 -0.17
C ILE A 150 -5.62 5.72 -1.14
N PRO A 151 -5.21 5.16 -2.30
CA PRO A 151 -4.28 5.84 -3.19
C PRO A 151 -4.77 7.22 -3.63
N SER A 152 -6.03 7.29 -4.05
CA SER A 152 -6.62 8.51 -4.61
C SER A 152 -6.85 9.59 -3.55
N VAL A 153 -7.35 9.22 -2.37
CA VAL A 153 -7.70 10.16 -1.31
C VAL A 153 -6.45 10.70 -0.63
N ILE A 154 -5.47 9.84 -0.32
CA ILE A 154 -4.23 10.27 0.33
C ILE A 154 -3.38 11.12 -0.62
N ALA A 155 -3.25 10.74 -1.90
CA ALA A 155 -2.54 11.56 -2.89
C ALA A 155 -3.16 12.96 -3.03
N ALA A 156 -4.49 13.05 -3.05
CA ALA A 156 -5.21 14.32 -3.07
C ALA A 156 -4.96 15.14 -1.80
N CYS A 157 -4.96 14.49 -0.63
CA CYS A 157 -4.67 15.15 0.65
C CYS A 157 -3.23 15.70 0.71
N LEU A 158 -2.24 14.90 0.31
CA LEU A 158 -0.83 15.31 0.23
C LEU A 158 -0.65 16.49 -0.73
N THR A 159 -1.26 16.41 -1.92
CA THR A 159 -1.21 17.48 -2.92
C THR A 159 -1.83 18.77 -2.38
N ALA A 160 -2.96 18.68 -1.66
CA ALA A 160 -3.59 19.82 -1.01
C ALA A 160 -2.71 20.44 0.10
N ALA A 161 -1.85 19.63 0.73
CA ALA A 161 -0.83 20.08 1.69
C ALA A 161 0.46 20.60 1.03
N GLY A 162 0.51 20.67 -0.31
CA GLY A 162 1.67 21.14 -1.05
C GLY A 162 2.76 20.09 -1.28
N VAL A 163 2.47 18.81 -1.03
CA VAL A 163 3.36 17.68 -1.31
C VAL A 163 2.92 17.03 -2.63
N PRO A 164 3.74 17.07 -3.70
CA PRO A 164 3.38 16.44 -4.97
C PRO A 164 3.17 14.93 -4.78
N ALA A 165 1.95 14.47 -5.03
CA ALA A 165 1.57 13.07 -4.92
C ALA A 165 0.56 12.68 -6.01
N VAL A 166 0.67 11.45 -6.52
CA VAL A 166 -0.23 10.90 -7.53
C VAL A 166 -0.59 9.46 -7.14
N ALA A 167 -1.86 9.09 -7.30
CA ALA A 167 -2.27 7.70 -7.15
C ALA A 167 -1.74 6.89 -8.34
N SER A 168 -0.94 5.88 -8.04
CA SER A 168 -0.44 4.96 -9.05
C SER A 168 -1.57 4.04 -9.52
N PRO A 169 -1.62 3.70 -10.82
CA PRO A 169 -2.58 2.72 -11.35
C PRO A 169 -2.51 1.34 -10.67
N GLU A 170 -1.39 1.01 -10.05
CA GLU A 170 -1.14 -0.27 -9.37
C GLU A 170 -1.73 -0.35 -7.96
N GLY A 171 -2.39 0.73 -7.50
CA GLY A 171 -2.93 0.80 -6.13
C GLY A 171 -1.94 1.34 -5.09
N GLY A 172 -0.90 2.05 -5.54
CA GLY A 172 0.08 2.73 -4.69
C GLY A 172 -0.02 4.27 -4.75
N ILE A 173 0.83 4.96 -3.99
CA ILE A 173 0.96 6.42 -4.04
C ILE A 173 2.38 6.75 -4.43
N GLU A 174 2.54 7.48 -5.53
CA GLU A 174 3.82 8.01 -5.98
C GLU A 174 3.98 9.41 -5.42
N THR A 175 5.07 9.65 -4.69
CA THR A 175 5.41 10.96 -4.13
C THR A 175 6.83 11.35 -4.53
N TYR A 176 7.07 12.66 -4.63
CA TYR A 176 8.41 13.20 -4.79
C TYR A 176 8.74 14.08 -3.59
N VAL A 177 9.74 13.66 -2.82
CA VAL A 177 10.25 14.42 -1.66
C VAL A 177 11.59 15.02 -2.07
N ALA A 178 11.63 16.34 -2.23
CA ALA A 178 12.88 17.04 -2.47
C ALA A 178 13.76 16.98 -1.21
N LEU A 179 15.08 16.96 -1.39
CA LEU A 179 16.02 17.02 -0.28
C LEU A 179 15.75 18.27 0.57
N GLY A 180 15.53 18.10 1.87
CA GLY A 180 15.19 19.17 2.80
C GLY A 180 13.69 19.41 3.01
N ASP A 181 12.81 18.74 2.25
CA ASP A 181 11.35 18.79 2.42
C ASP A 181 10.79 17.57 3.19
N GLU A 182 11.65 16.71 3.76
CA GLU A 182 11.25 15.45 4.43
C GLU A 182 10.34 15.70 5.63
N GLU A 183 10.63 16.72 6.44
CA GLU A 183 9.79 17.10 7.58
C GLU A 183 8.40 17.56 7.13
N ARG A 184 8.33 18.40 6.08
CA ARG A 184 7.05 18.86 5.52
C ARG A 184 6.25 17.67 4.99
N HIS A 185 6.90 16.75 4.30
CA HIS A 185 6.29 15.53 3.81
C HIS A 185 5.75 14.68 4.97
N ALA A 186 6.53 14.45 6.02
CA ALA A 186 6.12 13.66 7.17
C ALA A 186 4.94 14.28 7.94
N ILE A 187 4.92 15.61 8.08
CA ILE A 187 3.77 16.33 8.68
C ILE A 187 2.51 16.12 7.84
N ALA A 188 2.61 16.29 6.52
CA ALA A 188 1.48 16.11 5.61
C ALA A 188 0.98 14.65 5.63
N ASP A 189 1.90 13.69 5.57
CA ASP A 189 1.59 12.27 5.62
C ASP A 189 0.90 11.87 6.93
N TYR A 190 1.42 12.33 8.08
CA TYR A 190 0.79 12.11 9.38
C TYR A 190 -0.64 12.67 9.42
N VAL A 191 -0.83 13.91 8.96
CA VAL A 191 -2.16 14.55 8.93
C VAL A 191 -3.11 13.79 8.02
N CYS A 192 -2.66 13.40 6.82
CA CYS A 192 -3.50 12.70 5.85
C CYS A 192 -3.90 11.31 6.33
N ASN A 193 -2.97 10.53 6.89
CA ASN A 193 -3.27 9.20 7.45
C ASN A 193 -4.10 9.28 8.74
N THR A 194 -4.01 10.36 9.51
CA THR A 194 -4.90 10.61 10.66
C THR A 194 -6.32 10.95 10.21
N ARG A 195 -6.47 11.80 9.18
CA ARG A 195 -7.79 12.19 8.64
C ARG A 195 -8.49 11.03 7.92
N PHE A 196 -7.72 10.22 7.19
CA PHE A 196 -8.24 9.17 6.32
C PHE A 196 -7.52 7.82 6.53
N PRO A 197 -7.58 7.24 7.73
CA PRO A 197 -6.97 5.95 7.99
C PRO A 197 -7.65 4.84 7.19
N SER A 198 -6.90 3.77 6.88
CA SER A 198 -7.47 2.53 6.37
C SER A 198 -8.52 1.98 7.34
N ASP A 199 -9.56 1.34 6.80
CA ASP A 199 -10.47 0.53 7.61
C ASP A 199 -9.67 -0.54 8.38
N PRO A 200 -9.83 -0.64 9.71
CA PRO A 200 -9.14 -1.63 10.54
C PRO A 200 -9.33 -3.08 10.10
N LYS A 201 -10.43 -3.40 9.39
CA LYS A 201 -10.64 -4.74 8.82
C LYS A 201 -9.53 -5.17 7.85
N ASN A 202 -8.84 -4.21 7.25
CA ASN A 202 -7.75 -4.46 6.31
C ASN A 202 -6.45 -4.86 7.02
N SER A 203 -6.28 -4.46 8.29
CA SER A 203 -5.11 -4.75 9.12
C SER A 203 -5.19 -6.08 9.86
N VAL A 204 -6.36 -6.72 9.85
CA VAL A 204 -6.55 -8.04 10.47
C VAL A 204 -6.02 -9.14 9.55
N PRO A 205 -5.22 -10.09 10.06
CA PRO A 205 -4.82 -11.28 9.31
C PRO A 205 -6.01 -12.03 8.72
N LEU A 206 -5.87 -12.51 7.48
CA LEU A 206 -6.88 -13.36 6.87
C LEU A 206 -6.99 -14.70 7.62
N ASN A 207 -8.22 -15.18 7.79
CA ASN A 207 -8.47 -16.53 8.31
C ASN A 207 -8.34 -17.59 7.22
N GLU A 208 -8.38 -18.86 7.60
CA GLU A 208 -8.25 -20.01 6.69
C GLU A 208 -9.21 -19.98 5.50
N SER A 209 -10.48 -19.61 5.73
CA SER A 209 -11.47 -19.54 4.64
C SER A 209 -11.14 -18.43 3.64
N GLN A 210 -10.63 -17.29 4.12
CA GLN A 210 -10.22 -16.17 3.29
C GLN A 210 -8.93 -16.49 2.51
N VAL A 211 -7.95 -17.13 3.14
CA VAL A 211 -6.72 -17.58 2.47
C VAL A 211 -7.03 -18.62 1.40
N THR A 212 -7.93 -19.56 1.69
CA THR A 212 -8.40 -20.56 0.71
C THR A 212 -9.11 -19.90 -0.48
N TYR A 213 -10.00 -18.95 -0.21
CA TYR A 213 -10.70 -18.18 -1.23
C TYR A 213 -9.73 -17.40 -2.13
N LEU A 214 -8.76 -16.71 -1.51
CA LEU A 214 -7.71 -16.00 -2.21
C LEU A 214 -6.89 -16.93 -3.12
N TYR A 215 -6.45 -18.08 -2.61
CA TYR A 215 -5.72 -19.07 -3.42
C TYR A 215 -6.54 -19.58 -4.61
N GLN A 216 -7.82 -19.90 -4.39
CA GLN A 216 -8.72 -20.34 -5.46
C GLN A 216 -8.92 -19.25 -6.51
N TYR A 217 -9.13 -18.00 -6.09
CA TYR A 217 -9.22 -16.87 -7.01
C TYR A 217 -7.94 -16.72 -7.83
N GLN A 218 -6.78 -16.74 -7.17
CA GLN A 218 -5.50 -16.57 -7.85
C GLN A 218 -5.26 -17.66 -8.90
N THR A 219 -5.58 -18.92 -8.58
CA THR A 219 -5.32 -20.06 -9.46
C THR A 219 -6.36 -20.29 -10.55
N THR A 220 -7.62 -19.88 -10.33
CA THR A 220 -8.72 -20.18 -11.26
C THR A 220 -9.26 -18.97 -12.02
N VAL A 221 -8.99 -17.75 -11.54
CA VAL A 221 -9.46 -16.51 -12.17
C VAL A 221 -8.28 -15.65 -12.61
N LEU A 222 -7.38 -15.31 -11.68
CA LEU A 222 -6.29 -14.39 -11.95
C LEU A 222 -5.25 -14.97 -12.91
N MET A 223 -4.79 -16.19 -12.65
CA MET A 223 -3.83 -16.89 -13.53
C MET A 223 -4.32 -16.95 -14.99
N PRO A 224 -5.54 -17.47 -15.29
CA PRO A 224 -6.05 -17.44 -16.66
C PRO A 224 -6.18 -16.04 -17.26
N CYS A 225 -6.51 -15.02 -16.45
CA CYS A 225 -6.58 -13.64 -16.91
C CYS A 225 -5.21 -13.12 -17.38
N LEU A 226 -4.17 -13.36 -16.58
CA LEU A 226 -2.80 -12.98 -16.88
C LEU A 226 -2.26 -13.72 -18.11
N GLU A 227 -2.50 -15.03 -18.20
CA GLU A 227 -2.11 -15.83 -19.36
C GLU A 227 -2.81 -15.36 -20.64
N ALA A 228 -4.08 -14.96 -20.56
CA ALA A 228 -4.82 -14.38 -21.68
C ALA A 228 -4.29 -12.99 -22.09
N ALA A 229 -3.67 -12.26 -21.17
CA ALA A 229 -2.93 -11.04 -21.44
C ALA A 229 -1.48 -11.29 -21.91
N HIS A 230 -1.11 -12.55 -22.19
CA HIS A 230 0.23 -12.97 -22.58
C HIS A 230 1.31 -12.77 -21.50
N ILE A 231 0.90 -12.69 -20.24
CA ILE A 231 1.79 -12.59 -19.10
C ILE A 231 2.07 -14.01 -18.59
N ARG A 232 3.35 -14.32 -18.45
CA ARG A 232 3.78 -15.60 -17.88
C ARG A 232 3.45 -15.64 -16.39
N VAL A 233 2.83 -16.72 -15.94
CA VAL A 233 2.65 -17.00 -14.51
C VAL A 233 3.35 -18.31 -14.16
N ASP A 234 4.10 -18.33 -13.06
CA ASP A 234 4.71 -19.56 -12.60
C ASP A 234 3.66 -20.52 -12.01
N PRO A 235 3.90 -21.85 -12.06
CA PRO A 235 2.98 -22.81 -11.48
C PRO A 235 2.73 -22.53 -9.98
N PRO A 236 1.47 -22.58 -9.52
CA PRO A 236 1.14 -22.33 -8.13
C PRO A 236 1.66 -23.47 -7.23
N PRO A 237 2.02 -23.17 -5.97
CA PRO A 237 2.24 -24.20 -4.96
C PRO A 237 0.93 -24.92 -4.64
N THR A 238 0.97 -26.00 -3.85
CA THR A 238 -0.27 -26.61 -3.33
C THR A 238 -0.97 -25.65 -2.36
N LEU A 239 -2.29 -25.78 -2.17
CA LEU A 239 -3.04 -24.98 -1.18
C LEU A 239 -2.43 -25.13 0.23
N GLU A 240 -2.07 -26.34 0.64
CA GLU A 240 -1.42 -26.60 1.92
C GLU A 240 -0.09 -25.82 2.06
N SER A 241 0.74 -25.84 1.02
CA SER A 241 2.00 -25.10 1.00
C SER A 241 1.78 -23.59 0.97
N PHE A 242 0.75 -23.11 0.25
CA PHE A 242 0.37 -21.70 0.24
C PHE A 242 -0.05 -21.22 1.62
N MET A 243 -0.94 -21.96 2.30
CA MET A 243 -1.41 -21.64 3.64
C MET A 243 -0.29 -21.69 4.68
N ALA A 244 0.58 -22.70 4.62
CA ALA A 244 1.71 -22.84 5.55
C ALA A 244 2.69 -21.66 5.46
N ASN A 245 2.76 -21.01 4.29
CA ASN A 245 3.63 -19.86 4.05
C ASN A 245 2.88 -18.52 4.12
N TYR A 246 1.58 -18.48 4.37
CA TYR A 246 0.82 -17.24 4.50
C TYR A 246 0.99 -16.68 5.92
N THR A 247 1.72 -15.58 6.10
CA THR A 247 1.72 -14.84 7.36
C THR A 247 0.61 -13.79 7.34
N GLY A 248 0.19 -13.32 8.52
CA GLY A 248 -0.87 -12.31 8.65
C GLY A 248 -0.62 -10.98 7.95
N GLN A 249 0.55 -10.78 7.32
CA GLN A 249 0.93 -9.62 6.51
C GLN A 249 1.15 -9.95 5.02
N GLY A 250 0.75 -11.13 4.55
CA GLY A 250 1.04 -11.66 3.21
C GLY A 250 1.94 -12.89 3.27
N PRO A 251 2.45 -13.40 2.14
CA PRO A 251 3.32 -14.58 2.17
C PRO A 251 4.65 -14.30 2.94
N ALA A 252 4.95 -15.14 3.92
CA ALA A 252 6.14 -15.09 4.81
C ALA A 252 7.46 -15.22 4.05
N THR A 253 7.41 -15.98 2.96
CA THR A 253 8.47 -16.15 1.98
C THR A 253 7.84 -15.90 0.63
N VAL A 254 8.48 -15.05 -0.20
CA VAL A 254 8.01 -14.73 -1.55
C VAL A 254 8.25 -15.94 -2.47
N THR A 255 7.56 -17.05 -2.22
CA THR A 255 7.79 -18.28 -2.97
C THR A 255 6.96 -18.30 -4.25
N TRP A 256 5.77 -17.69 -4.24
CA TRP A 256 4.93 -17.59 -5.43
C TRP A 256 4.09 -16.32 -5.42
N GLN A 257 4.13 -15.59 -6.53
CA GLN A 257 3.32 -14.41 -6.79
C GLN A 257 2.84 -14.48 -8.25
N PRO A 258 1.51 -14.38 -8.52
CA PRO A 258 0.99 -14.41 -9.90
C PRO A 258 1.62 -13.35 -10.82
N TYR A 259 2.01 -12.24 -10.24
CA TYR A 259 2.54 -11.05 -10.92
C TYR A 259 4.08 -11.01 -11.07
N ALA A 260 4.79 -12.09 -10.73
CA ALA A 260 6.26 -12.10 -10.64
C ALA A 260 6.99 -11.78 -11.97
N HIS A 261 6.34 -11.96 -13.12
CA HIS A 261 6.92 -11.72 -14.45
C HIS A 261 6.38 -10.46 -15.14
N ILE A 262 5.71 -9.57 -14.40
CA ILE A 262 5.44 -8.24 -14.93
C ILE A 262 6.72 -7.42 -14.77
N ASP A 263 7.29 -7.01 -15.91
CA ASP A 263 8.44 -6.11 -15.92
C ASP A 263 8.11 -4.85 -15.12
N GLN A 264 9.01 -4.42 -14.23
CA GLN A 264 8.89 -3.16 -13.47
C GLN A 264 9.11 -1.91 -14.36
N GLY A 265 8.79 -2.02 -15.66
CA GLY A 265 8.82 -0.92 -16.61
C GLY A 265 7.71 0.10 -16.36
N PRO A 266 7.59 1.15 -17.19
CA PRO A 266 6.50 2.11 -17.06
C PRO A 266 5.17 1.34 -17.06
N PRO A 267 4.32 1.53 -16.04
CA PRO A 267 3.20 0.63 -15.77
C PRO A 267 2.35 0.48 -17.01
N ASP A 268 2.16 -0.74 -17.48
CA ASP A 268 1.08 -1.04 -18.42
C ASP A 268 -0.22 -0.97 -17.62
N GLN A 269 -0.70 0.26 -17.42
CA GLN A 269 -1.79 0.65 -16.51
C GLN A 269 -3.12 -0.10 -16.70
N GLY A 270 -3.22 -0.95 -17.72
CA GLY A 270 -4.34 -1.81 -18.02
C GLY A 270 -4.35 -3.11 -17.20
N ILE A 271 -3.20 -3.72 -16.88
CA ILE A 271 -3.23 -5.11 -16.41
C ILE A 271 -3.87 -5.27 -15.04
N TYR A 272 -3.53 -4.44 -14.06
CA TYR A 272 -4.13 -4.52 -12.72
C TYR A 272 -5.63 -4.17 -12.71
N LYS A 273 -6.10 -3.40 -13.69
CA LYS A 273 -7.53 -3.13 -13.91
C LYS A 273 -8.23 -4.29 -14.62
N GLN A 274 -7.54 -4.93 -15.56
CA GLN A 274 -8.05 -6.06 -16.32
C GLN A 274 -8.09 -7.34 -15.48
N CYS A 275 -7.09 -7.54 -14.64
CA CYS A 275 -6.87 -8.71 -13.80
C CYS A 275 -6.66 -8.26 -12.34
N PRO A 276 -7.70 -7.93 -11.56
CA PRO A 276 -7.51 -7.44 -10.19
C PRO A 276 -6.64 -8.39 -9.33
N GLN A 277 -5.72 -7.82 -8.55
CA GLN A 277 -4.82 -8.64 -7.70
C GLN A 277 -5.57 -9.36 -6.58
N MET A 278 -6.63 -8.73 -6.08
CA MET A 278 -7.41 -9.18 -4.95
C MET A 278 -8.85 -9.47 -5.41
N PRO A 279 -9.46 -10.57 -4.95
CA PRO A 279 -10.87 -10.82 -5.23
C PRO A 279 -11.75 -9.84 -4.46
N GLU A 280 -12.91 -9.53 -5.04
CA GLU A 280 -13.99 -8.86 -4.33
C GLU A 280 -14.43 -9.69 -3.12
N HIS A 281 -14.99 -9.04 -2.09
CA HIS A 281 -15.55 -9.67 -0.89
C HIS A 281 -14.58 -10.53 -0.05
N LEU A 282 -13.27 -10.44 -0.27
CA LEU A 282 -12.31 -11.16 0.57
C LEU A 282 -12.46 -10.83 2.07
N ARG A 283 -12.88 -9.59 2.38
CA ARG A 283 -12.96 -9.02 3.74
C ARG A 283 -14.37 -8.53 4.12
N ASP A 284 -15.40 -8.83 3.32
CA ASP A 284 -16.78 -8.29 3.48
C ASP A 284 -17.80 -9.35 3.87
#